data_AF-A0A3M0Z168-F1
#
_entry.id   AF-A0A3M0Z168-F1
#
_cell.length_a   1.000
_cell.length_b   1.000
_cell.length_c   1.000
_cell.angle_alpha   90.00
_cell.angle_beta   90.00
_cell.angle_gamma   90.00
#
_symmetry.space_group_name_H-M   'P 1'
#
loop_
_entity.id
_entity.type
_entity.pdbx_description
1 polymer ?
#
loop_
_entity_poly.entity_id
_entity_poly.type
_entity_poly.pdbx_seq_one_letter_code
_entity_poly.pdbx_strand_id
1 'polypeptide(L)'
;IQSYSKLPYIFTMAGFPQTQTVLFRDFPDVFAPEFEKLAEDFAHQLESIRDNPLVIGYFMTNEPKWAFIPEFDLAAHLLRFPKPSQTRSELLAWLRKRYEGDVARLNQKWGSSFDSWDAFDDPLDVDQFSGAREDTSRFTAIAVQRFVEIPARACKRIAPNHLNLGLRWAWIHSDYQLLGAEYLDAFSINCYQLRPDPELIRRLSEKSGRPLVIGEFHIGSLDRGLPSGGIRNTMTMQESVNAYRYYVEQAASLPQLIGVHYFQWNDQHVMGRFDGENMQIGLNDITGRLYPEWLDMCATLHPRLYAIHAGHLAPYETPPEVVPQGTLCW
;
A
#
# COMPACT_ATOMS: atom_id res chain seq x y z
N ILE A 1 -4.80 -28.55 5.04
CA ILE A 1 -5.29 -27.49 5.96
C ILE A 1 -6.75 -27.79 6.23
N GLN A 2 -7.09 -28.30 7.43
CA GLN A 2 -8.50 -28.45 7.81
C GLN A 2 -9.08 -27.06 8.06
N SER A 3 -10.05 -26.66 7.22
CA SER A 3 -10.78 -25.40 7.35
C SER A 3 -11.69 -25.50 8.58
N TYR A 4 -11.29 -24.85 9.67
CA TYR A 4 -12.13 -24.70 10.86
C TYR A 4 -13.10 -23.51 10.76
N SER A 5 -12.88 -22.60 9.81
CA SER A 5 -13.75 -21.46 9.54
C SER A 5 -14.54 -21.65 8.25
N LYS A 6 -15.86 -21.46 8.33
CA LYS A 6 -16.78 -21.35 7.19
C LYS A 6 -16.93 -19.92 6.67
N LEU A 7 -16.16 -18.97 7.20
CA LEU A 7 -16.24 -17.56 6.82
C LEU A 7 -15.31 -17.26 5.64
N PRO A 8 -15.74 -16.40 4.70
CA PRO A 8 -14.84 -15.84 3.71
C PRO A 8 -13.68 -15.09 4.37
N TYR A 9 -12.49 -15.15 3.76
CA TYR A 9 -11.29 -14.50 4.27
C TYR A 9 -10.40 -13.97 3.15
N ILE A 10 -9.45 -13.12 3.53
CA ILE A 10 -8.42 -12.59 2.63
C ILE A 10 -7.09 -13.23 3.01
N PHE A 11 -6.32 -13.60 2.00
CA PHE A 11 -4.99 -14.14 2.17
C PHE A 11 -3.94 -13.03 2.06
N THR A 12 -3.19 -12.76 3.12
CA THR A 12 -2.08 -11.80 3.06
C THR A 12 -0.81 -12.55 2.71
N MET A 13 -0.25 -12.28 1.52
CA MET A 13 1.01 -12.86 1.12
C MET A 13 2.17 -12.25 1.91
N ALA A 14 3.23 -13.03 2.13
CA ALA A 14 4.43 -12.59 2.83
C ALA A 14 5.66 -12.68 1.92
N GLY A 15 6.68 -11.88 2.23
CA GLY A 15 7.96 -11.92 1.50
C GLY A 15 7.85 -11.46 0.06
N PHE A 16 7.35 -10.25 -0.17
CA PHE A 16 7.29 -9.65 -1.50
C PHE A 16 8.67 -9.75 -2.21
N PRO A 17 8.73 -9.99 -3.53
CA PRO A 17 9.99 -10.26 -4.23
C PRO A 17 11.06 -9.20 -4.00
N GLN A 18 12.20 -9.62 -3.45
CA GLN A 18 13.33 -8.77 -3.08
C GLN A 18 14.61 -9.30 -3.71
N THR A 19 15.14 -8.63 -4.74
CA THR A 19 16.42 -8.99 -5.38
C THR A 19 17.60 -8.77 -4.45
N GLN A 20 18.72 -9.44 -4.73
CA GLN A 20 19.97 -9.21 -3.99
C GLN A 20 20.42 -7.74 -4.07
N THR A 21 20.26 -7.13 -5.25
CA THR A 21 20.52 -5.71 -5.46
C THR A 21 19.27 -4.90 -5.15
N VAL A 22 19.30 -4.12 -4.07
CA VAL A 22 18.24 -3.16 -3.71
C VAL A 22 18.65 -1.75 -4.12
N LEU A 23 17.76 -1.02 -4.78
CA LEU A 23 18.07 0.25 -5.45
C LEU A 23 17.79 1.47 -4.58
N PHE A 24 16.65 1.49 -3.87
CA PHE A 24 16.29 2.58 -2.97
C PHE A 24 15.39 2.04 -1.86
N ARG A 25 15.84 2.13 -0.59
CA ARG A 25 15.18 1.49 0.56
C ARG A 25 14.97 0.00 0.33
N ASP A 26 13.75 -0.41 0.00
CA ASP A 26 13.34 -1.77 -0.32
C ASP A 26 12.93 -1.94 -1.80
N PHE A 27 13.08 -0.93 -2.66
CA PHE A 27 12.80 -1.05 -4.10
C PHE A 27 13.79 -2.03 -4.78
N PRO A 28 13.34 -3.16 -5.35
CA PRO A 28 14.20 -4.17 -5.96
C PRO A 28 14.68 -3.78 -7.36
N ASP A 29 15.64 -4.52 -7.89
CA ASP A 29 16.09 -4.41 -9.28
C ASP A 29 15.09 -5.07 -10.23
N VAL A 30 14.02 -4.34 -10.58
CA VAL A 30 12.85 -4.85 -11.33
C VAL A 30 13.10 -5.25 -12.78
N PHE A 31 14.29 -4.96 -13.30
CA PHE A 31 14.73 -5.43 -14.61
C PHE A 31 15.68 -6.63 -14.53
N ALA A 32 16.20 -6.96 -13.34
CA ALA A 32 17.02 -8.15 -13.18
C ALA A 32 16.18 -9.41 -13.43
N PRO A 33 16.69 -10.41 -14.18
CA PRO A 33 16.00 -11.70 -14.36
C PRO A 33 15.67 -12.40 -13.05
N GLU A 34 16.46 -12.13 -12.00
CA GLU A 34 16.20 -12.59 -10.63
C GLU A 34 14.81 -12.16 -10.12
N PHE A 35 14.36 -10.94 -10.42
CA PHE A 35 13.08 -10.42 -9.93
C PHE A 35 11.89 -11.21 -10.49
N GLU A 36 11.95 -11.61 -11.77
CA GLU A 36 10.91 -12.43 -12.40
C GLU A 36 10.85 -13.82 -11.75
N LYS A 37 12.00 -14.45 -11.50
CA LYS A 37 12.07 -15.73 -10.79
C LYS A 37 11.51 -15.63 -9.36
N LEU A 38 11.92 -14.60 -8.61
CA LEU A 38 11.43 -14.37 -7.25
C LEU A 38 9.92 -14.10 -7.22
N ALA A 39 9.38 -13.45 -8.25
CA ALA A 39 7.93 -13.25 -8.38
C ALA A 39 7.17 -14.56 -8.63
N GLU A 40 7.74 -15.49 -9.38
CA GLU A 40 7.17 -16.84 -9.56
C GLU A 40 7.22 -17.64 -8.25
N ASP A 41 8.37 -17.63 -7.57
CA ASP A 41 8.55 -18.27 -6.26
C ASP A 41 7.56 -17.71 -5.23
N PHE A 42 7.41 -16.39 -5.19
CA PHE A 42 6.46 -15.69 -4.32
C PHE A 42 5.01 -16.10 -4.59
N ALA A 43 4.62 -16.26 -5.86
CA ALA A 43 3.26 -16.60 -6.25
C ALA A 43 2.85 -18.03 -5.85
N HIS A 44 3.80 -18.96 -5.65
CA HIS A 44 3.50 -20.34 -5.23
C HIS A 44 2.75 -20.42 -3.87
N GLN A 45 2.81 -19.38 -3.03
CA GLN A 45 1.98 -19.28 -1.82
C GLN A 45 0.47 -19.47 -2.11
N LEU A 46 0.02 -19.05 -3.29
CA LEU A 46 -1.37 -19.10 -3.70
C LEU A 46 -1.83 -20.50 -4.13
N GLU A 47 -0.93 -21.46 -4.34
CA GLU A 47 -1.31 -22.83 -4.71
C GLU A 47 -2.20 -23.49 -3.65
N SER A 48 -1.91 -23.21 -2.38
CA SER A 48 -2.65 -23.76 -1.24
C SER A 48 -4.10 -23.25 -1.15
N ILE A 49 -4.41 -22.14 -1.81
CA ILE A 49 -5.72 -21.49 -1.77
C ILE A 49 -6.42 -21.41 -3.13
N ARG A 50 -5.76 -21.80 -4.22
CA ARG A 50 -6.19 -21.63 -5.63
C ARG A 50 -7.65 -21.96 -5.92
N ASP A 51 -8.16 -23.03 -5.29
CA ASP A 51 -9.50 -23.56 -5.54
C ASP A 51 -10.43 -23.37 -4.33
N ASN A 52 -10.02 -22.57 -3.33
CA ASN A 52 -10.81 -22.37 -2.12
C ASN A 52 -11.82 -21.22 -2.30
N PRO A 53 -13.13 -21.50 -2.44
CA PRO A 53 -14.13 -20.45 -2.70
C PRO A 53 -14.34 -19.49 -1.53
N LEU A 54 -13.83 -19.80 -0.34
CA LEU A 54 -13.89 -18.88 0.81
C LEU A 54 -12.83 -17.77 0.72
N VAL A 55 -11.85 -17.86 -0.19
CA VAL A 55 -10.87 -16.80 -0.36
C VAL A 55 -11.42 -15.72 -1.27
N ILE A 56 -11.71 -14.56 -0.69
CA ILE A 56 -12.16 -13.37 -1.41
C ILE A 56 -11.06 -12.91 -2.38
N GLY A 57 -9.82 -12.85 -1.87
CA GLY A 57 -8.67 -12.36 -2.60
C GLY A 57 -7.41 -12.35 -1.75
N TYR A 58 -6.37 -11.70 -2.25
CA TYR A 58 -5.09 -11.61 -1.60
C TYR A 58 -4.44 -10.23 -1.72
N PHE A 59 -3.65 -9.84 -0.72
CA PHE A 59 -2.74 -8.70 -0.79
C PHE A 59 -1.33 -9.19 -1.10
N MET A 60 -0.62 -8.50 -1.99
CA MET A 60 0.75 -8.88 -2.36
C MET A 60 1.79 -8.36 -1.37
N THR A 61 1.57 -7.19 -0.79
CA THR A 61 2.51 -6.58 0.16
C THR A 61 1.79 -5.59 1.07
N ASN A 62 2.52 -5.01 2.01
CA ASN A 62 2.07 -3.96 2.90
C ASN A 62 3.08 -2.81 2.91
N GLU A 63 2.61 -1.61 2.59
CA GLU A 63 3.35 -0.35 2.77
C GLU A 63 4.82 -0.40 2.32
N PRO A 64 5.11 -0.52 1.00
CA PRO A 64 6.49 -0.53 0.51
C PRO A 64 7.26 0.71 0.98
N LYS A 65 8.42 0.51 1.64
CA LYS A 65 9.13 1.58 2.36
C LYS A 65 9.63 2.67 1.41
N TRP A 66 9.98 2.31 0.19
CA TRP A 66 10.36 3.24 -0.86
C TRP A 66 9.26 4.26 -1.19
N ALA A 67 7.98 3.91 -0.99
CA ALA A 67 6.83 4.74 -1.32
C ALA A 67 6.43 5.74 -0.21
N PHE A 68 7.15 5.76 0.93
CA PHE A 68 6.97 6.79 1.97
C PHE A 68 7.65 8.12 1.62
N ILE A 69 8.15 8.28 0.39
CA ILE A 69 8.78 9.52 -0.08
C ILE A 69 7.81 10.27 -0.99
N PRO A 70 7.52 11.55 -0.72
CA PRO A 70 6.62 12.35 -1.54
C PRO A 70 7.08 12.50 -3.00
N GLU A 71 8.37 12.74 -3.22
CA GLU A 71 8.97 12.95 -4.54
C GLU A 71 9.89 11.78 -4.93
N PHE A 72 9.28 10.63 -5.19
CA PHE A 72 10.04 9.45 -5.63
C PHE A 72 10.46 9.56 -7.10
N ASP A 73 11.76 9.65 -7.34
CA ASP A 73 12.36 9.55 -8.67
C ASP A 73 13.56 8.58 -8.63
N LEU A 74 13.29 7.31 -8.96
CA LEU A 74 14.28 6.25 -8.98
C LEU A 74 15.37 6.49 -10.02
N ALA A 75 15.00 6.97 -11.22
CA ALA A 75 15.94 7.23 -12.29
C ALA A 75 16.94 8.33 -11.90
N ALA A 76 16.45 9.43 -11.32
CA ALA A 76 17.31 10.47 -10.78
C ALA A 76 18.24 9.91 -9.67
N HIS A 77 17.71 9.07 -8.78
CA HIS A 77 18.51 8.42 -7.74
C HIS A 77 19.64 7.55 -8.32
N LEU A 78 19.36 6.74 -9.35
CA LEU A 78 20.35 5.85 -9.99
C LEU A 78 21.42 6.58 -10.80
N LEU A 79 21.11 7.78 -11.28
CA LEU A 79 22.09 8.66 -11.94
C LEU A 79 22.97 9.38 -10.91
N ARG A 80 22.39 9.80 -9.77
CA ARG A 80 23.14 10.45 -8.68
C ARG A 80 24.01 9.48 -7.89
N PHE A 81 23.53 8.27 -7.66
CA PHE A 81 24.25 7.23 -6.91
C PHE A 81 24.42 6.00 -7.80
N PRO A 82 25.40 6.00 -8.72
CA PRO A 82 25.56 4.96 -9.72
C PRO A 82 25.92 3.63 -9.07
N LYS A 83 24.89 2.79 -8.87
CA LYS A 83 25.00 1.43 -8.38
C LYS A 83 24.84 0.46 -9.57
N PRO A 84 25.80 -0.44 -9.83
CA PRO A 84 25.65 -1.48 -10.84
C PRO A 84 24.39 -2.30 -10.59
N SER A 85 23.46 -2.26 -11.55
CA SER A 85 22.14 -2.92 -11.50
C SER A 85 21.59 -3.05 -12.92
N GLN A 86 20.72 -4.02 -13.16
CA GLN A 86 20.07 -4.18 -14.46
C GLN A 86 19.15 -2.99 -14.73
N THR A 87 18.43 -2.50 -13.71
CA THR A 87 17.57 -1.31 -13.84
C THR A 87 18.35 -0.07 -14.26
N ARG A 88 19.58 0.14 -13.76
CA ARG A 88 20.42 1.25 -14.22
C ARG A 88 20.90 1.05 -15.66
N SER A 89 21.31 -0.16 -16.02
CA SER A 89 21.66 -0.49 -17.41
C SER A 89 20.50 -0.20 -18.37
N GLU A 90 19.27 -0.57 -17.98
CA GLU A 90 18.05 -0.30 -18.73
C GLU A 90 17.71 1.20 -18.78
N LEU A 91 17.95 1.96 -17.71
CA LEU A 91 17.81 3.42 -17.73
C LEU A 91 18.73 4.06 -18.79
N LEU A 92 20.01 3.69 -18.80
CA LEU A 92 20.96 4.23 -19.76
C LEU A 92 20.63 3.79 -21.20
N ALA A 93 20.24 2.52 -21.39
CA ALA A 93 19.78 2.03 -22.70
C ALA A 93 18.51 2.76 -23.17
N TRP A 94 17.56 3.01 -22.26
CA TRP A 94 16.33 3.74 -22.54
C TRP A 94 16.61 5.20 -22.93
N LEU A 95 17.48 5.89 -22.20
CA LEU A 95 17.92 7.25 -22.54
C LEU A 95 18.62 7.28 -23.91
N ARG A 96 19.59 6.38 -24.14
CA ARG A 96 20.29 6.26 -25.43
C ARG A 96 19.30 6.05 -26.58
N LYS A 97 18.34 5.14 -26.42
CA LYS A 97 17.31 4.88 -27.44
C LYS A 97 16.42 6.10 -27.68
N ARG A 98 15.98 6.77 -26.61
CA ARG A 98 15.12 7.96 -26.68
C ARG A 98 15.75 9.12 -27.46
N TYR A 99 17.08 9.23 -27.40
CA TYR A 99 17.84 10.24 -28.12
C TYR A 99 18.57 9.70 -29.36
N GLU A 100 18.15 8.53 -29.88
CA GLU A 100 18.75 7.91 -31.08
C GLU A 100 20.27 7.70 -31.00
N GLY A 101 20.82 7.58 -29.79
CA GLY A 101 22.25 7.48 -29.54
C GLY A 101 23.00 8.82 -29.60
N ASP A 102 22.34 9.93 -29.90
CA ASP A 102 22.95 11.25 -30.04
C ASP A 102 22.91 12.05 -28.72
N VAL A 103 24.06 12.16 -28.05
CA VAL A 103 24.19 12.90 -26.79
C VAL A 103 23.93 14.40 -26.96
N ALA A 104 24.12 14.97 -28.16
CA ALA A 104 23.85 16.38 -28.40
C ALA A 104 22.35 16.70 -28.32
N ARG A 105 21.49 15.76 -28.72
CA ARG A 105 20.03 15.89 -28.56
C ARG A 105 19.61 15.82 -27.09
N LEU A 106 20.25 14.93 -26.31
CA LEU A 106 20.05 14.90 -24.86
C LEU A 106 20.49 16.23 -24.25
N ASN A 107 21.67 16.73 -24.59
CA ASN A 107 22.18 18.01 -24.11
C ASN A 107 21.24 19.17 -24.41
N GLN A 108 20.69 19.22 -25.62
CA GLN A 108 19.69 20.23 -25.99
C GLN A 108 18.44 20.15 -25.11
N LYS A 109 17.94 18.94 -24.82
CA LYS A 109 16.74 18.76 -24.00
C LYS A 109 17.02 19.03 -22.53
N TRP A 110 18.12 18.51 -22.00
CA TRP A 110 18.47 18.54 -20.58
C TRP A 110 19.06 19.89 -20.14
N GLY A 111 19.60 20.68 -21.08
CA GLY A 111 20.37 21.88 -20.77
C GLY A 111 21.76 21.54 -20.23
N SER A 112 22.32 20.40 -20.66
CA SER A 112 23.64 19.90 -20.27
C SER A 112 24.66 20.07 -21.39
N SER A 113 25.91 19.69 -21.13
CA SER A 113 27.02 19.78 -22.09
C SER A 113 27.94 18.55 -21.99
N PHE A 114 27.36 17.35 -22.01
CA PHE A 114 28.13 16.10 -21.98
C PHE A 114 28.84 15.85 -23.31
N ASP A 115 30.12 15.45 -23.27
CA ASP A 115 30.91 15.13 -24.47
C ASP A 115 30.51 13.79 -25.10
N SER A 116 30.16 12.81 -24.26
CA SER A 116 29.74 11.47 -24.69
C SER A 116 28.78 10.84 -23.66
N TRP A 117 28.25 9.67 -23.98
CA TRP A 117 27.47 8.86 -23.04
C TRP A 117 28.29 8.28 -21.90
N ASP A 118 29.62 8.34 -21.96
CA ASP A 118 30.51 7.85 -20.89
C ASP A 118 30.43 8.75 -19.66
N ALA A 119 29.96 10.00 -19.81
CA ALA A 119 29.67 10.90 -18.69
C ALA A 119 28.64 10.33 -17.70
N PHE A 120 27.84 9.35 -18.14
CA PHE A 120 26.87 8.68 -17.29
C PHE A 120 27.49 7.56 -16.44
N ASP A 121 28.77 7.21 -16.60
CA ASP A 121 29.44 6.23 -15.74
C ASP A 121 29.76 6.83 -14.36
N ASP A 122 29.92 8.14 -14.29
CA ASP A 122 30.14 8.89 -13.05
C ASP A 122 28.82 9.36 -12.39
N PRO A 123 28.83 9.70 -11.09
CA PRO A 123 27.69 10.31 -10.41
C PRO A 123 27.25 11.63 -11.05
N LEU A 124 25.95 11.75 -11.35
CA LEU A 124 25.36 12.96 -11.93
C LEU A 124 24.34 13.61 -10.99
N ASP A 125 24.54 14.90 -10.70
CA ASP A 125 23.53 15.70 -10.02
C ASP A 125 22.47 16.20 -11.01
N VAL A 126 21.51 15.31 -11.32
CA VAL A 126 20.53 15.55 -12.39
C VAL A 126 19.59 16.74 -12.15
N ASP A 127 19.47 17.21 -10.91
CA ASP A 127 18.66 18.38 -10.56
C ASP A 127 19.23 19.68 -11.18
N GLN A 128 20.51 19.67 -11.59
CA GLN A 128 21.13 20.78 -12.31
C GLN A 128 20.64 20.89 -13.77
N PHE A 129 20.03 19.82 -14.30
CA PHE A 129 19.58 19.74 -15.69
C PHE A 129 18.07 19.87 -15.75
N SER A 130 17.59 21.09 -15.94
CA SER A 130 16.14 21.42 -15.90
C SER A 130 15.26 20.53 -16.79
N GLY A 131 15.79 20.03 -17.91
CA GLY A 131 15.05 19.14 -18.81
C GLY A 131 15.12 17.64 -18.48
N ALA A 132 15.93 17.22 -17.51
CA ALA A 132 16.11 15.81 -17.15
C ALA A 132 14.88 15.23 -16.44
N ARG A 133 14.17 16.04 -15.63
CA ARG A 133 13.06 15.60 -14.78
C ARG A 133 11.96 14.85 -15.54
N GLU A 134 11.66 15.27 -16.77
CA GLU A 134 10.66 14.60 -17.60
C GLU A 134 11.08 13.17 -17.94
N ASP A 135 12.35 12.98 -18.28
CA ASP A 135 12.87 11.68 -18.67
C ASP A 135 13.06 10.75 -17.47
N THR A 136 13.57 11.28 -16.36
CA THR A 136 13.73 10.53 -15.12
C THR A 136 12.37 10.09 -14.57
N SER A 137 11.37 10.99 -14.55
CA SER A 137 9.99 10.67 -14.14
C SER A 137 9.36 9.60 -15.03
N ARG A 138 9.57 9.67 -16.36
CA ARG A 138 9.06 8.67 -17.32
C ARG A 138 9.69 7.30 -17.09
N PHE A 139 11.01 7.22 -16.89
CA PHE A 139 11.66 5.93 -16.62
C PHE A 139 11.27 5.38 -15.24
N THR A 140 11.19 6.23 -14.22
CA THR A 140 10.69 5.86 -12.89
C THR A 140 9.29 5.27 -13.00
N ALA A 141 8.41 5.83 -13.85
CA ALA A 141 7.09 5.27 -14.08
C ALA A 141 7.13 3.84 -14.66
N ILE A 142 8.02 3.59 -15.63
CA ILE A 142 8.23 2.25 -16.19
C ILE A 142 8.69 1.26 -15.10
N ALA A 143 9.65 1.68 -14.26
CA ALA A 143 10.16 0.84 -13.18
C ALA A 143 9.08 0.52 -12.12
N VAL A 144 8.27 1.50 -11.72
CA VAL A 144 7.17 1.30 -10.76
C VAL A 144 6.08 0.41 -11.35
N GLN A 145 5.73 0.57 -12.64
CA GLN A 145 4.78 -0.34 -13.29
C GLN A 145 5.29 -1.78 -13.25
N ARG A 146 6.58 -2.03 -13.55
CA ARG A 146 7.19 -3.38 -13.46
C ARG A 146 7.17 -3.95 -12.05
N PHE A 147 7.41 -3.11 -11.03
CA PHE A 147 7.34 -3.51 -9.62
C PHE A 147 5.98 -4.13 -9.27
N VAL A 148 4.88 -3.58 -9.81
CA VAL A 148 3.53 -4.09 -9.60
C VAL A 148 3.19 -5.24 -10.57
N GLU A 149 3.48 -5.06 -11.85
CA GLU A 149 3.07 -5.96 -12.93
C GLU A 149 3.62 -7.37 -12.76
N ILE A 150 4.92 -7.52 -12.48
CA ILE A 150 5.60 -8.81 -12.56
C ILE A 150 5.06 -9.77 -11.48
N PRO A 151 5.00 -9.39 -10.19
CA PRO A 151 4.37 -10.23 -9.16
C PRO A 151 2.87 -10.44 -9.41
N ALA A 152 2.13 -9.40 -9.85
CA ALA A 152 0.70 -9.52 -10.10
C ALA A 152 0.38 -10.55 -11.20
N ARG A 153 1.12 -10.52 -12.31
CA ARG A 153 0.98 -11.51 -13.38
C ARG A 153 1.33 -12.92 -12.93
N ALA A 154 2.39 -13.09 -12.14
CA ALA A 154 2.77 -14.39 -11.59
C ALA A 154 1.67 -14.95 -10.68
N CYS A 155 1.13 -14.12 -9.79
CA CYS A 155 0.00 -14.48 -8.92
C CYS A 155 -1.25 -14.86 -9.72
N LYS A 156 -1.60 -14.08 -10.76
CA LYS A 156 -2.78 -14.37 -11.60
C LYS A 156 -2.66 -15.68 -12.39
N ARG A 157 -1.44 -16.09 -12.78
CA ARG A 157 -1.21 -17.41 -13.41
C ARG A 157 -1.54 -18.57 -12.45
N ILE A 158 -1.20 -18.42 -11.17
CA ILE A 158 -1.39 -19.46 -10.16
C ILE A 158 -2.81 -19.45 -9.59
N ALA A 159 -3.41 -18.30 -9.36
CA ALA A 159 -4.73 -18.16 -8.76
C ALA A 159 -5.64 -17.26 -9.61
N PRO A 160 -6.07 -17.71 -10.81
CA PRO A 160 -6.80 -16.88 -11.76
C PRO A 160 -8.18 -16.44 -11.24
N ASN A 161 -8.77 -17.23 -10.34
CA ASN A 161 -10.13 -17.06 -9.83
C ASN A 161 -10.22 -16.23 -8.54
N HIS A 162 -9.09 -15.76 -7.99
CA HIS A 162 -9.05 -14.92 -6.79
C HIS A 162 -8.69 -13.47 -7.14
N LEU A 163 -9.25 -12.53 -6.38
CA LEU A 163 -8.98 -11.11 -6.56
C LEU A 163 -7.58 -10.74 -6.07
N ASN A 164 -6.79 -10.06 -6.89
CA ASN A 164 -5.59 -9.36 -6.43
C ASN A 164 -6.00 -7.99 -5.86
N LEU A 165 -5.94 -7.85 -4.55
CA LEU A 165 -6.42 -6.67 -3.82
C LEU A 165 -5.36 -5.57 -3.69
N GLY A 166 -4.15 -5.77 -4.24
CA GLY A 166 -3.12 -4.74 -4.32
C GLY A 166 -2.05 -4.79 -3.23
N LEU A 167 -1.49 -3.62 -2.92
CA LEU A 167 -0.20 -3.46 -2.20
C LEU A 167 -0.30 -2.72 -0.85
N ARG A 168 -1.51 -2.31 -0.45
CA ARG A 168 -1.82 -1.57 0.79
C ARG A 168 -0.89 -0.36 1.00
N TRP A 169 -1.06 0.67 0.16
CA TRP A 169 -0.24 1.88 0.25
C TRP A 169 -0.54 2.66 1.53
N ALA A 170 0.50 3.01 2.30
CA ALA A 170 0.35 3.80 3.54
C ALA A 170 -0.21 5.21 3.28
N TRP A 171 0.25 5.83 2.20
CA TRP A 171 -0.09 7.18 1.76
C TRP A 171 -0.10 7.24 0.24
N ILE A 172 -0.85 8.19 -0.35
CA ILE A 172 -0.77 8.49 -1.77
C ILE A 172 -0.23 9.91 -1.97
N HIS A 173 1.04 9.99 -2.34
CA HIS A 173 1.75 11.25 -2.60
C HIS A 173 1.61 11.71 -4.04
N SER A 174 1.61 10.78 -4.99
CA SER A 174 1.63 11.09 -6.42
C SER A 174 1.06 9.92 -7.25
N ASP A 175 0.73 10.22 -8.51
CA ASP A 175 0.14 9.26 -9.45
C ASP A 175 1.09 8.11 -9.81
N TYR A 176 2.40 8.19 -9.49
CA TYR A 176 3.31 7.05 -9.71
C TYR A 176 2.83 5.80 -8.97
N GLN A 177 2.16 5.95 -7.82
CA GLN A 177 1.64 4.83 -7.02
C GLN A 177 0.43 4.14 -7.65
N LEU A 178 -0.15 4.74 -8.70
CA LEU A 178 -1.25 4.17 -9.47
C LEU A 178 -0.76 3.34 -10.66
N LEU A 179 0.53 3.39 -10.97
CA LEU A 179 1.11 2.66 -12.10
C LEU A 179 1.05 1.15 -11.86
N GLY A 180 0.58 0.42 -12.86
CA GLY A 180 0.37 -1.01 -12.76
C GLY A 180 -0.95 -1.40 -12.07
N ALA A 181 -1.81 -0.44 -11.71
CA ALA A 181 -3.15 -0.74 -11.18
C ALA A 181 -4.01 -1.53 -12.18
N GLU A 182 -3.71 -1.48 -13.48
CA GLU A 182 -4.34 -2.32 -14.50
C GLU A 182 -4.06 -3.82 -14.31
N TYR A 183 -3.06 -4.21 -13.51
CA TYR A 183 -2.77 -5.61 -13.17
C TYR A 183 -3.43 -6.08 -11.87
N LEU A 184 -4.14 -5.20 -11.17
CA LEU A 184 -4.83 -5.47 -9.92
C LEU A 184 -6.34 -5.57 -10.17
N ASP A 185 -7.06 -6.30 -9.30
CA ASP A 185 -8.52 -6.37 -9.34
C ASP A 185 -9.14 -5.26 -8.46
N ALA A 186 -8.45 -4.85 -7.40
CA ALA A 186 -8.78 -3.68 -6.56
C ALA A 186 -7.52 -2.88 -6.19
N PHE A 187 -7.68 -1.58 -5.96
CA PHE A 187 -6.61 -0.72 -5.47
C PHE A 187 -6.73 -0.54 -3.96
N SER A 188 -5.67 -0.79 -3.20
CA SER A 188 -5.73 -0.75 -1.73
C SER A 188 -4.85 0.30 -1.11
N ILE A 189 -5.38 0.99 -0.10
CA ILE A 189 -4.66 1.93 0.76
C ILE A 189 -4.87 1.56 2.23
N ASN A 190 -3.94 1.91 3.10
CA ASN A 190 -4.19 2.00 4.54
C ASN A 190 -4.61 3.44 4.87
N CYS A 191 -5.55 3.63 5.78
CA CYS A 191 -6.16 4.93 6.01
C CYS A 191 -6.47 5.17 7.49
N TYR A 192 -5.45 5.61 8.22
CA TYR A 192 -5.52 5.99 9.64
C TYR A 192 -6.05 7.43 9.85
N GLN A 193 -7.18 7.73 9.22
CA GLN A 193 -7.94 8.97 9.41
C GLN A 193 -9.23 8.69 10.19
N LEU A 194 -9.99 9.73 10.56
CA LEU A 194 -11.28 9.54 11.26
C LEU A 194 -12.37 9.00 10.33
N ARG A 195 -12.22 9.20 9.03
CA ARG A 195 -13.00 8.60 7.95
C ARG A 195 -12.20 8.64 6.65
N PRO A 196 -12.55 7.80 5.65
CA PRO A 196 -12.02 7.96 4.30
C PRO A 196 -12.45 9.31 3.71
N ASP A 197 -11.55 9.99 2.98
CA ASP A 197 -11.86 11.21 2.25
C ASP A 197 -12.60 10.86 0.94
N PRO A 198 -13.88 11.27 0.76
CA PRO A 198 -14.65 10.93 -0.44
C PRO A 198 -13.99 11.37 -1.74
N GLU A 199 -13.35 12.54 -1.76
CA GLU A 199 -12.74 13.09 -2.97
C GLU A 199 -11.46 12.34 -3.33
N LEU A 200 -10.65 12.00 -2.32
CA LEU A 200 -9.48 11.13 -2.53
C LEU A 200 -9.91 9.77 -3.08
N ILE A 201 -10.90 9.11 -2.46
CA ILE A 201 -11.39 7.79 -2.88
C ILE A 201 -11.90 7.83 -4.33
N ARG A 202 -12.70 8.84 -4.68
CA ARG A 202 -13.20 9.05 -6.05
C ARG A 202 -12.04 9.22 -7.04
N ARG A 203 -11.10 10.12 -6.74
CA ARG A 203 -9.92 10.38 -7.58
C ARG A 203 -9.08 9.12 -7.81
N LEU A 204 -8.80 8.37 -6.75
CA LEU A 204 -8.01 7.14 -6.85
C LEU A 204 -8.73 6.08 -7.69
N SER A 205 -10.05 5.92 -7.51
CA SER A 205 -10.83 4.96 -8.30
C SER A 205 -10.84 5.32 -9.78
N GLU A 206 -11.08 6.59 -10.10
CA GLU A 206 -11.09 7.08 -11.48
C GLU A 206 -9.74 6.92 -12.17
N LYS A 207 -8.65 7.31 -11.50
CA LYS A 207 -7.31 7.23 -12.09
C LYS A 207 -6.77 5.80 -12.19
N SER A 208 -7.05 4.95 -11.21
CA SER A 208 -6.64 3.54 -11.26
C SER A 208 -7.55 2.70 -12.16
N GLY A 209 -8.79 3.13 -12.40
CA GLY A 209 -9.83 2.33 -13.05
C GLY A 209 -10.30 1.16 -12.20
N ARG A 210 -10.04 1.16 -10.88
CA ARG A 210 -10.32 0.06 -9.96
C ARG A 210 -11.22 0.49 -8.79
N PRO A 211 -12.02 -0.43 -8.21
CA PRO A 211 -12.62 -0.20 -6.89
C PRO A 211 -11.53 -0.18 -5.81
N LEU A 212 -11.84 0.43 -4.66
CA LEU A 212 -10.91 0.57 -3.55
C LEU A 212 -11.21 -0.36 -2.39
N VAL A 213 -10.14 -0.79 -1.70
CA VAL A 213 -10.20 -1.48 -0.40
C VAL A 213 -9.33 -0.73 0.60
N ILE A 214 -9.83 -0.50 1.82
CA ILE A 214 -8.96 -0.02 2.90
C ILE A 214 -8.40 -1.23 3.64
N GLY A 215 -7.08 -1.38 3.57
CA GLY A 215 -6.35 -2.51 4.14
C GLY A 215 -6.26 -2.45 5.66
N GLU A 216 -6.17 -1.23 6.21
CA GLU A 216 -6.03 -0.96 7.65
C GLU A 216 -6.64 0.38 8.02
N PHE A 217 -7.27 0.42 9.18
CA PHE A 217 -7.52 1.60 9.97
C PHE A 217 -7.74 1.19 11.43
N HIS A 218 -7.56 2.13 12.36
CA HIS A 218 -8.01 1.98 13.74
C HIS A 218 -8.18 3.33 14.43
N ILE A 219 -8.96 3.31 15.49
CA ILE A 219 -9.04 4.36 16.51
C ILE A 219 -9.11 3.62 17.85
N GLY A 220 -8.09 3.72 18.68
CA GLY A 220 -8.00 3.01 19.96
C GLY A 220 -8.41 3.86 21.15
N SER A 221 -8.47 3.25 22.34
CA SER A 221 -8.85 3.92 23.60
C SER A 221 -7.70 3.99 24.60
N LEU A 222 -7.80 4.91 25.57
CA LEU A 222 -6.80 5.08 26.63
C LEU A 222 -7.22 4.52 28.00
N ASP A 223 -8.45 4.02 28.13
CA ASP A 223 -9.07 3.60 29.39
C ASP A 223 -9.01 2.09 29.68
N ARG A 224 -8.13 1.36 29.00
CA ARG A 224 -7.97 -0.10 29.15
C ARG A 224 -6.58 -0.55 29.61
N GLY A 225 -5.71 0.40 29.94
CA GLY A 225 -4.46 0.14 30.67
C GLY A 225 -3.22 -0.05 29.80
N LEU A 226 -3.34 -0.01 28.48
CA LEU A 226 -2.20 0.10 27.57
C LEU A 226 -1.72 1.56 27.44
N PRO A 227 -0.42 1.77 27.17
CA PRO A 227 0.20 3.09 27.17
C PRO A 227 -0.17 3.98 25.98
N SER A 228 -0.78 3.42 24.93
CA SER A 228 -1.17 4.13 23.71
C SER A 228 -2.48 3.56 23.17
N GLY A 229 -3.36 4.41 22.61
CA GLY A 229 -4.51 3.98 21.78
C GLY A 229 -4.16 3.95 20.28
N GLY A 230 -2.87 4.11 19.94
CA GLY A 230 -2.35 4.04 18.58
C GLY A 230 -2.35 5.36 17.81
N ILE A 231 -2.49 5.29 16.49
CA ILE A 231 -2.37 6.44 15.56
C ILE A 231 -3.48 7.47 15.77
N ARG A 232 -4.67 7.02 16.19
CA ARG A 232 -5.82 7.84 16.56
C ARG A 232 -6.37 7.34 17.89
N ASN A 233 -6.68 8.28 18.79
CA ASN A 233 -7.01 7.98 20.19
C ASN A 233 -8.35 8.59 20.59
N THR A 234 -9.16 7.83 21.30
CA THR A 234 -10.30 8.30 22.10
C THR A 234 -10.00 8.12 23.59
N MET A 235 -10.78 8.75 24.47
CA MET A 235 -10.60 8.56 25.91
C MET A 235 -11.06 7.18 26.32
N THR A 236 -12.23 6.74 25.82
CA THR A 236 -12.87 5.50 26.27
C THR A 236 -13.05 4.46 25.17
N MET A 237 -13.15 3.18 25.56
CA MET A 237 -13.49 2.08 24.64
C MET A 237 -14.85 2.32 23.97
N GLN A 238 -15.82 2.89 24.71
CA GLN A 238 -17.13 3.24 24.15
C GLN A 238 -17.02 4.28 23.03
N GLU A 239 -16.16 5.28 23.19
CA GLU A 239 -15.87 6.26 22.14
C GLU A 239 -15.12 5.64 20.97
N SER A 240 -14.19 4.70 21.23
CA SER A 240 -13.44 3.99 20.19
C SER A 240 -14.38 3.16 19.29
N VAL A 241 -15.32 2.41 19.87
CA VAL A 241 -16.30 1.65 19.06
C VAL A 241 -17.29 2.55 18.32
N ASN A 242 -17.63 3.73 18.88
CA ASN A 242 -18.40 4.75 18.16
C ASN A 242 -17.62 5.34 16.98
N ALA A 243 -16.31 5.57 17.15
CA ALA A 243 -15.41 5.99 16.07
C ALA A 243 -15.31 4.93 14.97
N TYR A 244 -15.23 3.65 15.34
CA TYR A 244 -15.30 2.52 14.42
C TYR A 244 -16.58 2.54 13.59
N ARG A 245 -17.75 2.73 14.24
CA ARG A 245 -19.03 2.86 13.53
C ARG A 245 -19.04 4.02 12.56
N TYR A 246 -18.60 5.19 13.01
CA TYR A 246 -18.49 6.37 12.16
C TYR A 246 -17.63 6.05 10.93
N TYR A 247 -16.43 5.53 11.11
CA TYR A 247 -15.53 5.20 10.00
C TYR A 247 -16.16 4.22 9.01
N VAL A 248 -16.68 3.08 9.49
CA VAL A 248 -17.17 1.99 8.64
C VAL A 248 -18.47 2.38 7.92
N GLU A 249 -19.40 3.08 8.58
CA GLU A 249 -20.62 3.54 7.92
C GLU A 249 -20.31 4.65 6.89
N GLN A 250 -19.40 5.59 7.21
CA GLN A 250 -18.93 6.59 6.25
C GLN A 250 -18.23 5.93 5.04
N ALA A 251 -17.41 4.92 5.27
CA ALA A 251 -16.79 4.12 4.23
C ALA A 251 -17.81 3.40 3.33
N ALA A 252 -18.80 2.74 3.94
CA ALA A 252 -19.85 2.02 3.22
C ALA A 252 -20.70 2.95 2.33
N SER A 253 -20.83 4.23 2.71
CA SER A 253 -21.55 5.23 1.91
C SER A 253 -20.84 5.63 0.60
N LEU A 254 -19.57 5.23 0.41
CA LEU A 254 -18.79 5.53 -0.80
C LEU A 254 -18.91 4.37 -1.82
N PRO A 255 -19.50 4.58 -3.00
CA PRO A 255 -19.76 3.50 -3.95
C PRO A 255 -18.49 2.88 -4.54
N GLN A 256 -17.37 3.61 -4.58
CA GLN A 256 -16.09 3.09 -5.07
C GLN A 256 -15.38 2.20 -4.06
N LEU A 257 -15.77 2.23 -2.78
CA LEU A 257 -15.12 1.53 -1.70
C LEU A 257 -15.85 0.21 -1.41
N ILE A 258 -15.20 -0.92 -1.67
CA ILE A 258 -15.82 -2.25 -1.60
C ILE A 258 -15.49 -3.02 -0.32
N GLY A 259 -14.69 -2.43 0.58
CA GLY A 259 -14.37 -3.03 1.87
C GLY A 259 -13.36 -2.22 2.68
N VAL A 260 -13.41 -2.40 4.00
CA VAL A 260 -12.46 -1.82 4.97
C VAL A 260 -12.11 -2.87 6.02
N HIS A 261 -10.84 -2.99 6.40
CA HIS A 261 -10.41 -3.90 7.48
C HIS A 261 -9.84 -3.12 8.66
N TYR A 262 -10.33 -3.47 9.85
CA TYR A 262 -9.83 -2.93 11.11
C TYR A 262 -8.52 -3.61 11.47
N PHE A 263 -7.52 -2.81 11.85
CA PHE A 263 -6.26 -3.28 12.40
C PHE A 263 -6.31 -3.09 13.93
N GLN A 264 -6.51 -4.11 14.74
CA GLN A 264 -6.39 -5.55 14.44
C GLN A 264 -7.21 -6.39 15.44
N TRP A 265 -7.07 -7.72 15.38
CA TRP A 265 -7.87 -8.64 16.18
C TRP A 265 -7.62 -8.56 17.69
N ASN A 266 -6.34 -8.47 18.09
CA ASN A 266 -5.93 -8.40 19.50
C ASN A 266 -5.19 -7.10 19.79
N ASP A 267 -5.27 -6.65 21.03
CA ASP A 267 -4.41 -5.61 21.54
C ASP A 267 -2.94 -6.00 21.39
N GLN A 268 -2.09 -5.00 21.24
CA GLN A 268 -0.65 -5.23 21.20
C GLN A 268 -0.10 -5.47 22.60
N HIS A 269 1.06 -6.12 22.66
CA HIS A 269 1.70 -6.40 23.93
C HIS A 269 2.13 -5.10 24.62
N VAL A 270 1.93 -4.99 25.94
CA VAL A 270 2.25 -3.78 26.72
C VAL A 270 3.71 -3.35 26.61
N MET A 271 4.62 -4.31 26.42
CA MET A 271 6.06 -4.07 26.23
C MET A 271 6.47 -3.84 24.77
N GLY A 272 5.52 -3.75 23.85
CA GLY A 272 5.78 -3.58 22.43
C GLY A 272 5.76 -4.89 21.62
N ARG A 273 5.36 -4.79 20.34
CA ARG A 273 5.62 -5.80 19.31
C ARG A 273 7.07 -5.71 18.81
N PHE A 274 7.41 -6.41 17.73
CA PHE A 274 8.79 -6.48 17.20
C PHE A 274 9.43 -5.12 16.85
N ASP A 275 8.66 -4.06 16.66
CA ASP A 275 9.12 -2.69 16.41
C ASP A 275 8.68 -1.70 17.51
N GLY A 276 8.25 -2.21 18.66
CA GLY A 276 7.96 -1.41 19.85
C GLY A 276 6.53 -0.89 19.98
N GLU A 277 5.64 -1.07 18.98
CA GLU A 277 4.25 -0.63 19.15
C GLU A 277 3.50 -1.41 20.24
N ASN A 278 2.78 -0.70 21.10
CA ASN A 278 2.14 -1.19 22.33
C ASN A 278 0.71 -0.62 22.52
N MET A 279 -0.08 -0.67 21.44
CA MET A 279 -1.37 0.02 21.29
C MET A 279 -2.60 -0.79 21.73
N GLN A 280 -3.60 -0.09 22.29
CA GLN A 280 -4.96 -0.52 22.60
C GLN A 280 -5.89 -0.42 21.38
N ILE A 281 -5.73 -1.37 20.45
CA ILE A 281 -6.38 -1.37 19.13
C ILE A 281 -6.94 -2.76 18.78
N GLY A 282 -7.17 -3.59 19.79
CA GLY A 282 -7.75 -4.91 19.66
C GLY A 282 -9.25 -4.92 19.89
N LEU A 283 -9.92 -5.85 19.21
CA LEU A 283 -11.26 -6.29 19.61
C LEU A 283 -11.18 -7.11 20.91
N ASN A 284 -10.06 -7.80 21.11
CA ASN A 284 -9.76 -8.61 22.29
C ASN A 284 -8.52 -8.08 23.02
N ASP A 285 -8.51 -8.22 24.33
CA ASP A 285 -7.35 -7.92 25.16
C ASP A 285 -6.23 -8.97 25.01
N ILE A 286 -5.07 -8.69 25.62
CA ILE A 286 -3.90 -9.58 25.60
C ILE A 286 -4.13 -10.95 26.29
N THR A 287 -5.24 -11.12 27.03
CA THR A 287 -5.65 -12.38 27.66
C THR A 287 -6.68 -13.15 26.81
N GLY A 288 -7.01 -12.63 25.61
CA GLY A 288 -7.99 -13.22 24.70
C GLY A 288 -9.44 -12.94 25.10
N ARG A 289 -9.70 -11.94 25.94
CA ARG A 289 -11.07 -11.55 26.31
C ARG A 289 -11.58 -10.49 25.36
N LEU A 290 -12.74 -10.76 24.76
CA LEU A 290 -13.45 -9.81 23.93
C LEU A 290 -13.99 -8.65 24.79
N TYR A 291 -13.81 -7.42 24.32
CA TYR A 291 -14.46 -6.27 24.95
C TYR A 291 -15.96 -6.26 24.64
N PRO A 292 -16.85 -6.15 25.64
CA PRO A 292 -18.30 -6.14 25.42
C PRO A 292 -18.78 -5.05 24.46
N GLU A 293 -18.15 -3.87 24.47
CA GLU A 293 -18.47 -2.74 23.60
C GLU A 293 -18.25 -3.08 22.13
N TRP A 294 -17.19 -3.84 21.82
CA TRP A 294 -16.91 -4.32 20.47
C TRP A 294 -17.97 -5.32 19.99
N LEU A 295 -18.42 -6.22 20.88
CA LEU A 295 -19.47 -7.20 20.55
C LEU A 295 -20.79 -6.50 20.19
N ASP A 296 -21.24 -5.59 21.05
CA ASP A 296 -22.48 -4.84 20.86
C ASP A 296 -22.43 -3.96 19.59
N MET A 297 -21.29 -3.29 19.37
CA MET A 297 -21.11 -2.43 18.21
C MET A 297 -21.13 -3.22 16.89
N CYS A 298 -20.38 -4.33 16.81
CA CYS A 298 -20.35 -5.16 15.60
C CYS A 298 -21.74 -5.74 15.29
N ALA A 299 -22.46 -6.24 16.30
CA ALA A 299 -23.81 -6.75 16.14
C ALA A 299 -24.79 -5.68 15.64
N THR A 300 -24.60 -4.43 16.07
CA THR A 300 -25.45 -3.30 15.67
C THR A 300 -25.13 -2.78 14.26
N LEU A 301 -23.85 -2.63 13.90
CA LEU A 301 -23.49 -1.96 12.63
C LEU A 301 -23.48 -2.88 11.41
N HIS A 302 -22.96 -4.10 11.50
CA HIS A 302 -22.72 -4.94 10.31
C HIS A 302 -23.99 -5.24 9.51
N PRO A 303 -25.17 -5.52 10.10
CA PRO A 303 -26.40 -5.73 9.35
C PRO A 303 -26.86 -4.50 8.52
N ARG A 304 -26.35 -3.30 8.83
CA ARG A 304 -26.75 -2.04 8.19
C ARG A 304 -25.96 -1.74 6.92
N LEU A 305 -24.75 -2.32 6.77
CA LEU A 305 -23.77 -1.87 5.78
C LEU A 305 -24.29 -1.99 4.34
N TYR A 306 -24.99 -3.07 3.99
CA TYR A 306 -25.56 -3.23 2.65
C TYR A 306 -26.63 -2.17 2.32
N ALA A 307 -27.48 -1.80 3.29
CA ALA A 307 -28.49 -0.77 3.09
C ALA A 307 -27.87 0.62 2.95
N ILE A 308 -26.79 0.89 3.70
CA ILE A 308 -26.03 2.14 3.57
C ILE A 308 -25.35 2.22 2.21
N HIS A 309 -24.67 1.15 1.78
CA HIS A 309 -24.00 1.10 0.49
C HIS A 309 -24.96 1.22 -0.70
N ALA A 310 -26.17 0.66 -0.58
CA ALA A 310 -27.23 0.82 -1.56
C ALA A 310 -27.91 2.21 -1.53
N GLY A 311 -27.54 3.09 -0.60
CA GLY A 311 -28.15 4.42 -0.44
C GLY A 311 -29.55 4.41 0.19
N HIS A 312 -29.98 3.28 0.76
CA HIS A 312 -31.28 3.15 1.44
C HIS A 312 -31.25 3.66 2.88
N LEU A 313 -30.05 3.84 3.45
CA LEU A 313 -29.86 4.27 4.83
C LEU A 313 -28.70 5.26 4.93
N ALA A 314 -28.87 6.32 5.70
CA ALA A 314 -27.80 7.28 5.96
C ALA A 314 -26.75 6.67 6.92
N PRO A 315 -25.46 6.97 6.74
CA PRO A 315 -24.41 6.58 7.67
C PRO A 315 -24.51 7.36 8.99
N TYR A 316 -23.92 6.82 10.05
CA TYR A 316 -23.77 7.50 11.33
C TYR A 316 -23.00 8.82 11.16
N GLU A 317 -23.57 9.92 11.66
CA GLU A 317 -23.10 11.28 11.37
C GLU A 317 -22.26 11.90 12.48
N THR A 318 -22.31 11.37 13.71
CA THR A 318 -21.57 11.95 14.83
C THR A 318 -20.08 11.62 14.71
N PRO A 319 -19.21 12.61 14.43
CA PRO A 319 -17.79 12.36 14.34
C PRO A 319 -17.22 12.02 15.72
N PRO A 320 -16.18 11.18 15.80
CA PRO A 320 -15.53 10.88 17.06
C PRO A 320 -14.78 12.10 17.60
N GLU A 321 -14.84 12.29 18.91
CA GLU A 321 -13.93 13.19 19.61
C GLU A 321 -12.59 12.47 19.81
N VAL A 322 -11.52 13.02 19.24
CA VAL A 322 -10.18 12.47 19.41
C VAL A 322 -9.37 13.31 20.37
N VAL A 323 -8.62 12.62 21.23
CA VAL A 323 -7.74 13.29 22.18
C VAL A 323 -6.33 13.45 21.61
N PRO A 324 -5.75 14.66 21.71
CA PRO A 324 -4.36 14.86 21.35
C PRO A 324 -3.47 14.35 22.48
N GLN A 325 -2.91 13.14 22.35
CA GLN A 325 -1.77 12.74 23.18
C GLN A 325 -0.81 11.76 22.49
N GLY A 326 0.45 12.20 22.43
CA GLY A 326 1.67 11.47 22.83
C GLY A 326 2.00 10.09 22.24
N THR A 327 2.93 10.12 21.28
CA THR A 327 3.86 9.06 20.87
C THR A 327 3.34 7.98 19.92
N LEU A 328 3.58 8.24 18.62
CA LEU A 328 4.22 7.26 17.76
C LEU A 328 5.53 6.83 18.44
N CYS A 329 5.60 5.62 18.97
CA CYS A 329 6.89 4.95 19.11
C CYS A 329 7.37 4.66 17.68
N TRP A 330 8.44 5.34 17.26
CA TRP A 330 9.19 5.03 16.03
C TRP A 330 10.30 4.04 16.33
#